data_AF-A0A3B0VD44-F1
#
_entry.id   AF-A0A3B0VD44-F1
#
_cell.length_a   1.000
_cell.length_b   1.000
_cell.length_c   1.000
_cell.angle_alpha   90.00
_cell.angle_beta   90.00
_cell.angle_gamma   90.00
#
_symmetry.space_group_name_H-M   'P 1'
#
loop_
_entity.id
_entity.type
_entity.pdbx_description
1 polymer ?
#
loop_
_entity_poly.entity_id
_entity_poly.type
_entity_poly.pdbx_seq_one_letter_code
_entity_poly.pdbx_strand_id
1 'polypeptide(L)'
;MTILKILTFPHPILRQKADLVTRFDDKLKQLAADMGATMYEAPGVGLAANQIGVLQQLIVIDISREEEEKEYFVLVNPVITHEEGCEVDEEGCLSVLEYTAKVKRFTHIHVTAQNLNGKTFGFDAEDRFARIIQHEIDHLHGKLFIDRISSLKRNLYKKKLKKILRSEAA
;
A
#
# COMPACT_ATOMS: atom_id res chain seq x y z
N MET A 1 14.19 15.44 1.20
CA MET A 1 13.33 14.32 0.80
C MET A 1 13.54 14.08 -0.68
N THR A 2 13.57 12.82 -1.09
CA THR A 2 13.81 12.38 -2.48
C THR A 2 12.57 11.66 -2.98
N ILE A 3 12.16 11.93 -4.22
CA ILE A 3 11.08 11.17 -4.87
C ILE A 3 11.65 9.86 -5.39
N LEU A 4 11.03 8.76 -4.97
CA LEU A 4 11.45 7.40 -5.30
C LEU A 4 10.63 6.85 -6.46
N LYS A 5 11.25 5.99 -7.28
CA LYS A 5 10.53 5.34 -8.37
C LYS A 5 9.57 4.29 -7.82
N ILE A 6 8.29 4.43 -8.15
CA ILE A 6 7.28 3.40 -7.90
C ILE A 6 7.42 2.29 -8.95
N LEU A 7 7.51 1.06 -8.47
CA LEU A 7 7.59 -0.16 -9.25
C LEU A 7 6.19 -0.63 -9.62
N THR A 8 6.04 -1.13 -10.84
CA THR A 8 4.75 -1.58 -11.37
C THR A 8 4.75 -3.09 -11.59
N PHE A 9 3.58 -3.71 -11.47
CA PHE A 9 3.39 -5.11 -11.81
C PHE A 9 3.75 -5.30 -13.31
N PRO A 10 4.57 -6.32 -13.67
CA PRO A 10 4.86 -7.54 -12.94
C PRO A 10 6.21 -7.60 -12.22
N HIS A 11 6.79 -6.47 -11.79
CA HIS A 11 8.08 -6.47 -11.09
C HIS A 11 8.08 -7.46 -9.90
N PRO A 12 9.07 -8.37 -9.80
CA PRO A 12 9.02 -9.51 -8.88
C PRO A 12 9.03 -9.11 -7.40
N ILE A 13 9.61 -7.96 -7.06
CA ILE A 13 9.67 -7.49 -5.66
C ILE A 13 8.28 -7.23 -5.07
N LEU A 14 7.29 -6.88 -5.90
CA LEU A 14 5.91 -6.67 -5.48
C LEU A 14 5.24 -7.98 -5.02
N ARG A 15 5.90 -9.12 -5.26
CA ARG A 15 5.44 -10.46 -4.86
C ARG A 15 6.20 -11.02 -3.66
N GLN A 16 7.18 -10.29 -3.14
CA GLN A 16 7.99 -10.73 -2.00
C GLN A 16 7.36 -10.23 -0.70
N LYS A 17 7.41 -11.07 0.33
CA LYS A 17 7.03 -10.68 1.69
C LYS A 17 8.13 -9.78 2.25
N ALA A 18 7.73 -8.67 2.87
CA ALA A 18 8.63 -7.75 3.54
C ALA A 18 9.03 -8.27 4.93
N ASP A 19 10.28 -7.99 5.30
CA ASP A 19 10.82 -8.34 6.61
C ASP A 19 10.39 -7.34 7.68
N LEU A 20 10.32 -7.81 8.92
CA LEU A 20 10.05 -6.93 10.05
C LEU A 20 11.18 -5.90 10.21
N VAL A 21 10.79 -4.66 10.47
CA VAL A 21 11.71 -3.61 10.87
C VAL A 21 12.15 -3.88 12.31
N THR A 22 13.45 -4.06 12.50
CA THR A 22 14.05 -4.31 13.82
C THR A 22 14.95 -3.16 14.29
N ARG A 23 15.25 -2.21 13.40
CA ARG A 23 16.10 -1.05 13.68
C ARG A 23 15.31 0.23 13.44
N PHE A 24 15.20 1.04 14.48
CA PHE A 24 14.48 2.31 14.49
C PHE A 24 15.50 3.45 14.57
N ASP A 25 16.17 3.69 13.45
CA ASP A 25 17.22 4.69 13.31
C ASP A 25 16.79 5.82 12.36
N ASP A 26 17.70 6.77 12.12
CA ASP A 26 17.40 7.90 11.25
C ASP A 26 17.27 7.48 9.77
N LYS A 27 17.77 6.31 9.37
CA LYS A 27 17.54 5.77 8.02
C LYS A 27 16.08 5.36 7.84
N LEU A 28 15.47 4.74 8.86
CA LEU A 28 14.04 4.42 8.83
C LEU A 28 13.20 5.70 8.72
N LYS A 29 13.53 6.74 9.49
CA LYS A 29 12.84 8.03 9.42
C LYS A 29 12.99 8.68 8.04
N GLN A 30 14.19 8.66 7.47
CA GLN A 30 14.44 9.18 6.13
C GLN A 30 13.66 8.40 5.06
N LEU A 31 13.61 7.08 5.17
CA LEU A 31 12.82 6.24 4.27
C LEU A 31 11.33 6.58 4.32
N ALA A 32 10.75 6.70 5.51
CA ALA A 32 9.36 7.09 5.68
C ALA A 32 9.07 8.48 5.09
N ALA A 33 10.00 9.42 5.30
CA ALA A 33 9.92 10.77 4.73
C ALA A 33 9.95 10.77 3.19
N ASP A 34 10.84 9.98 2.58
CA ASP A 34 10.92 9.84 1.12
C ASP A 34 9.70 9.11 0.55
N MET A 35 9.16 8.12 1.28
CA MET A 35 7.90 7.45 0.92
C MET A 35 6.72 8.41 0.96
N GLY A 36 6.58 9.24 2.00
CA GLY A 36 5.52 10.24 2.10
C GLY A 36 5.58 11.25 0.95
N ALA A 37 6.78 11.76 0.64
CA ALA A 37 6.98 12.65 -0.50
C ALA A 37 6.61 11.96 -1.84
N THR A 38 7.03 10.71 -2.03
CA THR A 38 6.72 9.90 -3.22
C THR A 38 5.22 9.65 -3.36
N MET A 39 4.52 9.37 -2.26
CA MET A 39 3.08 9.16 -2.24
C MET A 39 2.31 10.40 -2.71
N TYR A 40 2.72 11.58 -2.24
CA TYR A 40 2.09 12.84 -2.63
C TYR A 40 2.36 13.26 -4.08
N GLU A 41 3.55 12.96 -4.60
CA GLU A 41 3.89 13.20 -6.00
C GLU A 41 3.13 12.26 -6.96
N ALA A 42 2.83 11.03 -6.51
CA ALA A 42 2.11 10.00 -7.28
C ALA A 42 0.57 10.04 -7.09
N PRO A 43 0.00 11.22 -6.78
CA PRO A 43 -1.27 11.46 -6.06
C PRO A 43 -1.95 10.25 -5.37
N GLY A 44 -1.21 9.52 -4.53
CA GLY A 44 -1.75 8.40 -3.74
C GLY A 44 -2.22 8.78 -2.34
N VAL A 45 -2.97 7.88 -1.70
CA VAL A 45 -3.37 7.97 -0.27
C VAL A 45 -2.69 6.92 0.61
N GLY A 46 -1.88 6.06 0.00
CA GLY A 46 -1.12 5.01 0.66
C GLY A 46 0.08 4.63 -0.20
N LEU A 47 1.18 4.25 0.46
CA LEU A 47 2.36 3.68 -0.18
C LEU A 47 3.07 2.71 0.77
N ALA A 48 3.25 1.48 0.30
CA ALA A 48 4.06 0.47 0.97
C ALA A 48 5.51 0.44 0.46
N ALA A 49 6.46 0.12 1.34
CA ALA A 49 7.88 0.07 0.99
C ALA A 49 8.19 -0.90 -0.17
N ASN A 50 7.42 -1.99 -0.32
CA ASN A 50 7.54 -2.91 -1.45
C ASN A 50 7.43 -2.20 -2.81
N GLN A 51 6.60 -1.16 -2.88
CA GLN A 51 6.33 -0.42 -4.11
C GLN A 51 7.51 0.43 -4.57
N ILE A 52 8.40 0.82 -3.65
CA ILE A 52 9.66 1.51 -3.97
C ILE A 52 10.87 0.55 -3.97
N GLY A 53 10.62 -0.76 -3.89
CA GLY A 53 11.64 -1.80 -3.94
C GLY A 53 12.35 -2.08 -2.61
N VAL A 54 11.77 -1.68 -1.48
CA VAL A 54 12.32 -1.94 -0.15
C VAL A 54 11.46 -3.00 0.56
N LEU A 55 12.09 -4.09 1.01
CA LEU A 55 11.41 -5.22 1.67
C LEU A 55 11.40 -5.06 3.19
N GLN A 56 10.82 -3.96 3.66
CA GLN A 56 10.61 -3.69 5.08
C GLN A 56 9.13 -3.43 5.34
N GLN A 57 8.62 -3.91 6.47
CA GLN A 57 7.24 -3.67 6.88
C GLN A 57 7.04 -2.23 7.34
N LEU A 58 6.91 -1.33 6.37
CA LEU A 58 6.74 0.10 6.52
C LEU A 58 5.71 0.57 5.49
N ILE A 59 4.69 1.27 5.96
CA ILE A 59 3.66 1.88 5.11
C ILE A 59 3.46 3.33 5.55
N VAL A 60 3.18 4.20 4.59
CA VAL A 60 2.72 5.56 4.82
C VAL A 60 1.32 5.71 4.25
N ILE A 61 0.44 6.40 4.96
CA ILE A 61 -0.98 6.56 4.60
C ILE A 61 -1.45 7.96 4.93
N ASP A 62 -2.27 8.55 4.06
CA ASP A 62 -2.90 9.85 4.31
C ASP A 62 -4.43 9.71 4.16
N ILE A 63 -5.14 10.10 5.21
CA ILE A 63 -6.60 10.08 5.29
C ILE A 63 -7.21 11.47 5.47
N SER A 64 -6.40 12.52 5.34
CA SER A 64 -6.88 13.91 5.33
C SER A 64 -7.91 14.11 4.23
N ARG A 65 -8.90 14.96 4.52
CA ARG A 65 -9.89 15.39 3.53
C ARG A 65 -9.28 16.46 2.63
N GLU A 66 -9.88 16.71 1.46
CA GLU A 66 -9.34 17.67 0.47
C GLU A 66 -9.13 19.09 1.02
N GLU A 67 -9.90 19.48 2.04
CA GLU A 67 -9.85 20.80 2.69
C GLU A 67 -8.91 20.85 3.92
N GLU A 68 -8.34 19.72 4.32
CA GLU A 68 -7.47 19.59 5.48
C GLU A 68 -6.00 19.69 5.08
N GLU A 69 -5.16 20.07 6.04
CA GLU A 69 -3.71 20.03 5.83
C GLU A 69 -3.28 18.56 5.71
N LYS A 70 -2.55 18.25 4.64
CA LYS A 70 -2.10 16.88 4.37
C LYS A 70 -1.13 16.42 5.45
N GLU A 71 -1.51 15.36 6.15
CA GLU A 71 -0.67 14.72 7.15
C GLU A 71 -0.73 13.20 6.97
N TYR A 72 0.40 12.60 6.65
CA TYR A 72 0.50 11.16 6.53
C TYR A 72 0.90 10.52 7.87
N PHE A 73 0.33 9.36 8.14
CA PHE A 73 0.70 8.46 9.22
C PHE A 73 1.74 7.45 8.74
N VAL A 74 2.61 7.04 9.64
CA VAL A 74 3.62 6.00 9.38
C VAL A 74 3.32 4.81 10.27
N LEU A 75 3.09 3.65 9.67
CA LEU A 75 2.89 2.40 10.39
C LEU A 75 4.06 1.45 10.09
N VAL A 76 4.78 1.10 11.15
CA VAL A 76 5.89 0.13 11.11
C VAL A 76 5.38 -1.20 11.66
N ASN A 77 5.72 -2.31 11.01
CA ASN A 77 5.30 -3.67 11.37
C ASN A 77 3.77 -3.79 11.66
N PRO A 78 2.87 -3.24 10.81
CA PRO A 78 1.45 -3.24 11.08
C PRO A 78 0.84 -4.65 10.99
N VAL A 79 -0.04 -4.97 11.94
CA VAL A 79 -0.77 -6.24 12.02
C VAL A 79 -2.24 -5.95 12.31
N ILE A 80 -3.13 -6.55 11.52
CA ILE A 80 -4.58 -6.56 11.82
C ILE A 80 -4.82 -7.65 12.86
N THR A 81 -5.35 -7.28 14.02
CA THR A 81 -5.62 -8.20 15.14
C THR A 81 -7.10 -8.51 15.32
N HIS A 82 -7.97 -7.69 14.75
CA HIS A 82 -9.41 -7.90 14.70
C HIS A 82 -9.96 -7.34 13.39
N GLU A 83 -10.98 -7.98 12.85
CA GLU A 83 -11.59 -7.62 11.58
C GLU A 83 -13.06 -8.04 11.58
N GLU A 84 -13.94 -7.13 11.19
CA GLU A 84 -15.37 -7.39 11.11
C GLU A 84 -16.04 -6.60 9.98
N GLY A 85 -17.28 -7.01 9.72
CA GLY A 85 -18.08 -6.46 8.63
C GLY A 85 -17.47 -6.76 7.25
N CYS A 86 -18.11 -6.25 6.21
CA CYS A 86 -17.63 -6.46 4.86
C CYS A 86 -18.28 -5.49 3.89
N GLU A 87 -17.44 -4.94 3.01
CA GLU A 87 -17.89 -4.13 1.88
C GLU A 87 -17.15 -4.50 0.59
N VAL A 88 -17.78 -4.17 -0.54
CA VAL A 88 -17.19 -4.32 -1.87
C VAL A 88 -17.20 -2.95 -2.53
N ASP A 89 -16.02 -2.39 -2.71
CA ASP A 89 -15.85 -1.07 -3.33
C ASP A 89 -14.66 -1.06 -4.29
N GLU A 90 -14.56 -0.01 -5.10
CA GLU A 90 -13.54 0.17 -6.12
C GLU A 90 -12.17 0.48 -5.50
N GLU A 91 -11.14 -0.27 -5.94
CA GLU A 91 -9.75 -0.02 -5.58
C GLU A 91 -8.90 0.16 -6.84
N GLY A 92 -7.93 1.08 -6.75
CA GLY A 92 -6.78 1.19 -7.64
C GLY A 92 -5.48 0.96 -6.88
N CYS A 93 -4.34 0.98 -7.58
CA CYS A 93 -3.02 0.87 -6.96
C CYS A 93 -1.98 1.55 -7.84
N LEU A 94 -1.05 2.31 -7.23
CA LEU A 94 0.04 2.96 -7.95
C LEU A 94 0.96 1.95 -8.67
N SER A 95 1.01 0.71 -8.19
CA SER A 95 1.79 -0.38 -8.79
C SER A 95 1.02 -1.16 -9.87
N VAL A 96 -0.24 -0.83 -10.15
CA VAL A 96 -1.10 -1.55 -11.11
C VAL A 96 -1.63 -0.55 -12.13
N LEU A 97 -0.97 -0.50 -13.28
CA LEU A 97 -1.22 0.51 -14.31
C LEU A 97 -2.65 0.45 -14.88
N GLU A 98 -3.30 1.62 -14.91
CA GLU A 98 -4.59 1.87 -15.57
C GLU A 98 -5.67 0.82 -15.29
N TYR A 99 -5.80 0.41 -14.04
CA TYR A 99 -6.77 -0.61 -13.67
C TYR A 99 -7.35 -0.34 -12.29
N THR A 100 -8.67 -0.27 -12.25
CA THR A 100 -9.45 -0.31 -11.01
C THR A 100 -10.39 -1.50 -11.04
N ALA A 101 -10.74 -2.01 -9.87
CA ALA A 101 -11.74 -3.06 -9.74
C ALA A 101 -12.40 -3.07 -8.37
N LYS A 102 -13.62 -3.60 -8.31
CA LYS A 102 -14.32 -3.85 -7.06
C LYS A 102 -13.66 -4.98 -6.26
N VAL A 103 -13.25 -4.68 -5.02
CA VAL A 103 -12.54 -5.57 -4.10
C VAL A 103 -13.29 -5.66 -2.78
N LYS A 104 -13.41 -6.88 -2.26
CA LYS A 104 -13.99 -7.17 -0.95
C LYS A 104 -12.97 -6.89 0.17
N ARG A 105 -13.35 -6.07 1.16
CA ARG A 105 -12.56 -5.71 2.35
C ARG A 105 -13.44 -5.75 3.60
N PHE A 106 -12.81 -5.86 4.77
CA PHE A 106 -13.49 -5.65 6.05
C PHE A 106 -13.76 -4.16 6.23
N THR A 107 -14.94 -3.81 6.78
CA THR A 107 -15.33 -2.41 7.02
C THR A 107 -14.72 -1.87 8.31
N HIS A 108 -14.44 -2.74 9.30
CA HIS A 108 -13.84 -2.35 10.56
C HIS A 108 -12.67 -3.29 10.87
N ILE A 109 -11.53 -2.70 11.24
CA ILE A 109 -10.32 -3.45 11.62
C ILE A 109 -9.68 -2.82 12.86
N HIS A 110 -9.11 -3.65 13.74
CA HIS A 110 -8.18 -3.20 14.76
C HIS A 110 -6.76 -3.48 14.31
N VAL A 111 -5.91 -2.46 14.32
CA VAL A 111 -4.53 -2.53 13.83
C VAL A 111 -3.58 -2.26 14.99
N THR A 112 -2.62 -3.15 15.20
CA THR A 112 -1.45 -2.91 16.04
C THR A 112 -0.25 -2.58 15.16
N ALA A 113 0.47 -1.51 15.47
CA ALA A 113 1.67 -1.11 14.74
C ALA A 113 2.70 -0.48 15.68
N GLN A 114 3.88 -0.18 15.15
CA GLN A 114 4.92 0.60 15.82
C GLN A 114 5.11 1.93 15.10
N ASN A 115 5.48 2.97 15.85
CA ASN A 115 5.86 4.25 15.26
C ASN A 115 7.34 4.25 14.87
N LEU A 116 7.83 5.35 14.31
CA LEU A 116 9.23 5.52 13.91
C LEU A 116 10.26 5.42 15.06
N ASN A 117 9.81 5.44 16.32
CA ASN A 117 10.64 5.25 17.50
C ASN A 117 10.51 3.83 18.08
N GLY A 118 9.76 2.93 17.42
CA GLY A 118 9.54 1.55 17.86
C GLY A 118 8.48 1.38 18.95
N LYS A 119 7.80 2.46 19.35
CA LYS A 119 6.73 2.39 20.34
C LYS A 119 5.49 1.77 19.70
N THR A 120 5.01 0.68 20.29
CA THR A 120 3.77 0.00 19.88
C THR A 120 2.55 0.84 20.25
N PHE A 121 1.58 0.86 19.34
CA PHE A 121 0.26 1.44 19.54
C PHE A 121 -0.79 0.63 18.77
N GLY A 122 -2.05 0.78 19.16
CA GLY A 122 -3.18 0.15 18.50
C GLY A 122 -4.29 1.16 18.28
N PHE A 123 -5.07 0.97 17.21
CA PHE A 123 -6.19 1.83 16.85
C PHE A 123 -7.19 1.07 15.98
N ASP A 124 -8.44 1.48 16.05
CA ASP A 124 -9.50 1.02 15.14
C ASP A 124 -9.52 1.89 13.89
N ALA A 125 -9.80 1.27 12.75
CA ALA A 125 -9.97 1.92 11.46
C ALA A 125 -11.24 1.42 10.79
N GLU A 126 -11.97 2.34 10.17
CA GLU A 126 -13.26 2.08 9.54
C GLU A 126 -13.27 2.47 8.06
N ASP A 127 -14.18 1.85 7.31
CA ASP A 127 -14.54 2.12 5.92
C ASP A 127 -13.31 2.34 5.02
N ARG A 128 -13.18 3.56 4.46
CA ARG A 128 -12.10 3.94 3.56
C ARG A 128 -10.73 3.80 4.22
N PHE A 129 -10.60 4.13 5.51
CA PHE A 129 -9.33 4.01 6.21
C PHE A 129 -8.95 2.53 6.42
N ALA A 130 -9.92 1.71 6.82
CA ALA A 130 -9.74 0.27 6.93
C ALA A 130 -9.29 -0.36 5.59
N ARG A 131 -9.91 0.07 4.49
CA ARG A 131 -9.57 -0.39 3.13
C ARG A 131 -8.14 -0.05 2.74
N ILE A 132 -7.72 1.20 2.95
CA ILE A 132 -6.35 1.64 2.63
C ILE A 132 -5.34 0.82 3.44
N ILE A 133 -5.52 0.67 4.76
CA ILE A 133 -4.58 -0.11 5.57
C ILE A 133 -4.51 -1.58 5.14
N GLN A 134 -5.66 -2.22 4.87
CA GLN A 134 -5.69 -3.58 4.34
C GLN A 134 -4.97 -3.71 2.99
N HIS A 135 -5.05 -2.68 2.14
CA HIS A 135 -4.34 -2.62 0.86
C HIS A 135 -2.82 -2.53 1.06
N GLU A 136 -2.37 -1.63 1.92
CA GLU A 136 -0.94 -1.45 2.18
C GLU A 136 -0.32 -2.67 2.90
N ILE A 137 -1.06 -3.29 3.82
CA ILE A 137 -0.63 -4.55 4.48
C ILE A 137 -0.57 -5.71 3.49
N ASP A 138 -1.45 -5.78 2.48
CA ASP A 138 -1.34 -6.78 1.42
C ASP A 138 -0.02 -6.64 0.66
N HIS A 139 0.40 -5.41 0.35
CA HIS A 139 1.69 -5.15 -0.30
C HIS A 139 2.86 -5.70 0.51
N LEU A 140 2.87 -5.48 1.83
CA LEU A 140 3.89 -6.04 2.73
C LEU A 140 3.93 -7.58 2.69
N HIS A 141 2.84 -8.23 2.29
CA HIS A 141 2.74 -9.68 2.14
C HIS A 141 2.91 -10.16 0.69
N GLY A 142 3.35 -9.30 -0.23
CA GLY A 142 3.53 -9.64 -1.64
C GLY A 142 2.21 -9.88 -2.40
N LYS A 143 1.10 -9.37 -1.87
CA LYS A 143 -0.23 -9.46 -2.47
C LYS A 143 -0.61 -8.11 -3.08
N LEU A 144 -1.29 -8.15 -4.21
CA LEU A 144 -1.86 -6.98 -4.86
C LEU A 144 -3.39 -7.11 -4.86
N PHE A 145 -4.12 -6.00 -4.97
CA PHE A 145 -5.59 -6.05 -5.00
C PHE A 145 -6.14 -6.92 -6.16
N ILE A 146 -5.40 -7.01 -7.28
CA ILE A 146 -5.73 -7.90 -8.40
C ILE A 146 -5.72 -9.39 -8.01
N ASP A 147 -5.19 -9.74 -6.84
CA ASP A 147 -5.25 -11.09 -6.29
C ASP A 147 -6.56 -11.42 -5.57
N ARG A 148 -7.35 -10.38 -5.24
CA ARG A 148 -8.66 -10.50 -4.59
C ARG A 148 -9.84 -10.48 -5.58
N ILE A 149 -9.58 -10.17 -6.85
CA ILE A 149 -10.58 -10.25 -7.93
C ILE A 149 -10.59 -11.63 -8.61
N SER A 150 -11.67 -11.90 -9.35
CA SER A 150 -11.84 -13.15 -10.08
C SER A 150 -10.71 -13.42 -11.08
N SER A 151 -10.40 -14.70 -11.28
CA SER A 151 -9.35 -15.15 -12.21
C SER A 151 -9.56 -14.64 -13.63
N LEU A 152 -10.82 -14.57 -14.09
CA LEU A 152 -11.18 -14.02 -15.39
C LEU A 152 -10.76 -12.54 -15.51
N LYS A 153 -11.14 -11.69 -14.54
CA LYS A 153 -10.78 -10.27 -14.53
C LYS A 153 -9.25 -10.08 -14.47
N ARG A 154 -8.57 -10.85 -13.61
CA ARG A 154 -7.10 -10.83 -13.50
C ARG A 154 -6.41 -11.20 -14.82
N ASN A 155 -6.92 -12.21 -15.53
CA ASN A 155 -6.35 -12.62 -16.82
C ASN A 155 -6.59 -11.57 -17.92
N LEU A 156 -7.74 -10.90 -17.93
CA LEU A 156 -8.01 -9.77 -18.82
C LEU A 156 -7.03 -8.62 -18.55
N TYR A 157 -6.80 -8.28 -17.28
CA TYR A 157 -5.81 -7.27 -16.91
C TYR A 157 -4.39 -7.63 -17.39
N LYS A 158 -3.93 -8.87 -17.17
CA LYS A 158 -2.62 -9.33 -17.66
C LYS A 158 -2.46 -9.18 -19.18
N LYS A 159 -3.54 -9.44 -19.94
CA LYS A 159 -3.55 -9.21 -21.41
C LYS A 159 -3.47 -7.72 -21.76
N LYS A 160 -4.20 -6.85 -21.04
CA LYS A 160 -4.12 -5.38 -21.20
C LYS A 160 -2.71 -4.89 -20.92
N LEU A 161 -2.14 -5.27 -19.79
CA LEU A 161 -0.80 -4.88 -19.38
C LEU A 161 0.28 -5.29 -20.39
N LYS A 162 0.19 -6.49 -20.97
CA LYS A 162 1.13 -6.91 -22.02
C LYS A 162 1.09 -6.02 -23.27
N LYS A 163 -0.03 -5.35 -23.55
CA LYS A 163 -0.14 -4.36 -24.63
C LYS A 163 0.51 -3.03 -24.23
N ILE A 164 0.22 -2.54 -23.03
CA ILE A 164 0.81 -1.30 -22.47
C ILE A 164 2.34 -1.38 -22.49
N LEU A 165 2.90 -2.46 -21.93
CA LEU A 165 4.36 -2.63 -21.86
C LEU A 165 5.02 -2.79 -23.23
N ARG A 166 4.27 -3.22 -24.26
CA ARG A 166 4.78 -3.28 -25.64
C ARG A 166 4.79 -1.91 -26.30
N SER A 167 3.80 -1.07 -26.04
CA SER A 167 3.76 0.29 -26.59
C SER A 167 4.77 1.22 -25.93
N GLU A 168 5.10 1.03 -24.66
CA GLU A 168 6.12 1.83 -23.96
C GLU A 168 7.56 1.46 -24.35
N ALA A 169 7.76 0.25 -24.88
CA ALA A 169 9.07 -0.24 -25.31
C ALA A 169 9.36 0.00 -26.80
N ALA A 170 8.40 0.53 -27.55
CA ALA A 170 8.48 0.83 -28.97
C ALA A 170 8.73 2.33 -29.19
#